data_AF-A0A3A0G9E5-F1
#
_entry.id   AF-A0A3A0G9E5-F1
#
_cell.length_a   1.000
_cell.length_b   1.000
_cell.length_c   1.000
_cell.angle_alpha   90.00
_cell.angle_beta   90.00
_cell.angle_gamma   90.00
#
_symmetry.space_group_name_H-M   'P 1'
#
loop_
_entity.id
_entity.type
_entity.pdbx_description
1 polymer ?
#
loop_
_entity_poly.entity_id
_entity_poly.type
_entity_poly.pdbx_seq_one_letter_code
_entity_poly.pdbx_strand_id
1 'polypeptide(L)'
;MFNILFLAANPKTTSLLRVGEESRVIVQRLREAPLWEQVHVQQEHAVQWNDVELHLLEKQPHVVHFAGHGEHGGELVFEDAAGRTHAIAVSALSNLFGVLRDNVRCVVLNACWSELQARGIGQHVEFVIGMAASVPDDAAIRFAAGFYRGIGFGRTVDEAFNLGLFEIDAGGQAAAPGVDRDFVPADGAPSGGGRSLRDIPRLLVRPGARADVPLLSVDVLISDRERRILTLLESRRHGARTSIERDEIARHLGLPIDAVRADVKRLAQMEPALVATRTQAVHGRVYTFVEITTEGTTALRRRGLGFA
;
A
#
# COMPACT_ATOMS: atom_id res chain seq x y z
N MET A 1 -3.79 -11.39 -2.40
CA MET A 1 -2.42 -10.97 -2.07
C MET A 1 -2.36 -9.48 -2.29
N PHE A 2 -1.81 -8.71 -1.35
CA PHE A 2 -1.64 -7.27 -1.52
C PHE A 2 -0.33 -6.98 -2.24
N ASN A 3 -0.43 -6.48 -3.47
CA ASN A 3 0.69 -6.26 -4.36
C ASN A 3 1.17 -4.81 -4.32
N ILE A 4 2.47 -4.62 -4.08
CA ILE A 4 3.16 -3.35 -4.15
C ILE A 4 4.17 -3.45 -5.29
N LEU A 5 4.07 -2.55 -6.27
CA LEU A 5 5.03 -2.42 -7.35
C LEU A 5 5.96 -1.24 -7.03
N PHE A 6 7.23 -1.54 -6.82
CA PHE A 6 8.30 -0.55 -6.67
C PHE A 6 9.03 -0.39 -8.00
N LEU A 7 8.97 0.81 -8.56
CA LEU A 7 9.63 1.20 -9.80
C LEU A 7 10.78 2.16 -9.46
N ALA A 8 12.00 1.78 -9.79
CA ALA A 8 13.17 2.63 -9.63
C ALA A 8 13.81 3.00 -10.96
N ALA A 9 13.94 4.30 -11.20
CA ALA A 9 14.70 4.85 -12.32
C ALA A 9 15.85 5.72 -11.80
N ASN A 10 17.08 5.43 -12.23
CA ASN A 10 18.26 6.17 -11.81
C ASN A 10 19.24 6.28 -13.01
N PRO A 11 18.89 7.10 -14.03
CA PRO A 11 19.65 7.16 -15.27
C PRO A 11 21.11 7.54 -15.06
N LYS A 12 22.00 6.98 -15.88
CA LYS A 12 23.47 7.16 -15.79
C LYS A 12 23.94 8.61 -15.90
N THR A 13 23.09 9.48 -16.46
CA THR A 13 23.38 10.91 -16.66
C THR A 13 22.87 11.79 -15.53
N THR A 14 22.43 11.22 -14.41
CA THR A 14 21.92 11.93 -13.23
C THR A 14 22.80 11.70 -12.01
N SER A 15 22.57 12.48 -10.93
CA SER A 15 23.17 12.18 -9.64
C SER A 15 22.62 10.85 -9.10
N LEU A 16 23.47 10.07 -8.44
CA LEU A 16 23.06 8.76 -7.93
C LEU A 16 22.14 8.91 -6.71
N LEU A 17 20.91 8.41 -6.85
CA LEU A 17 19.98 8.20 -5.73
C LEU A 17 20.16 6.82 -5.09
N ARG A 18 19.89 6.70 -3.79
CA ARG A 18 19.97 5.42 -3.05
C ARG A 18 18.67 4.63 -3.14
N VAL A 19 18.11 4.51 -4.35
CA VAL A 19 16.83 3.79 -4.62
C VAL A 19 16.84 2.32 -4.18
N GLY A 20 18.01 1.67 -4.18
CA GLY A 20 18.17 0.32 -3.64
C GLY A 20 18.07 0.25 -2.11
N GLU A 21 18.56 1.29 -1.41
CA GLU A 21 18.39 1.42 0.03
C GLU A 21 16.93 1.67 0.37
N GLU A 22 16.26 2.55 -0.37
CA GLU A 22 14.84 2.83 -0.22
C GLU A 22 13.99 1.56 -0.33
N SER A 23 14.17 0.79 -1.42
CA SER A 23 13.45 -0.46 -1.63
C SER A 23 13.67 -1.48 -0.50
N ARG A 24 14.94 -1.64 -0.09
CA ARG A 24 15.31 -2.52 1.03
C ARG A 24 14.61 -2.11 2.32
N VAL A 25 14.55 -0.81 2.61
CA VAL A 25 13.90 -0.26 3.81
C VAL A 25 12.39 -0.49 3.76
N ILE A 26 11.74 -0.27 2.62
CA ILE A 26 10.30 -0.56 2.43
C ILE A 26 9.99 -2.02 2.79
N VAL A 27 10.74 -2.96 2.21
CA VAL A 27 10.59 -4.39 2.48
C VAL A 27 10.85 -4.71 3.95
N GLN A 28 11.87 -4.11 4.56
CA GLN A 28 12.18 -4.30 5.98
C GLN A 28 11.02 -3.85 6.87
N ARG A 29 10.41 -2.70 6.60
CA ARG A 29 9.29 -2.17 7.39
C ARG A 29 8.01 -2.97 7.23
N LEU A 30 7.74 -3.46 6.03
CA LEU A 30 6.60 -4.35 5.79
C LEU A 30 6.76 -5.71 6.49
N ARG A 31 7.99 -6.25 6.59
CA ARG A 31 8.30 -7.50 7.31
C ARG A 31 8.06 -7.44 8.81
N GLU A 32 8.04 -6.25 9.39
CA GLU A 32 7.74 -6.05 10.82
C GLU A 32 6.26 -6.34 11.13
N ALA A 33 5.40 -6.34 10.12
CA ALA A 33 3.95 -6.40 10.31
C ALA A 33 3.38 -7.83 10.37
N PRO A 34 2.26 -8.05 11.09
CA PRO A 34 1.64 -9.38 11.23
C PRO A 34 1.19 -10.01 9.91
N LEU A 35 0.80 -9.20 8.92
CA LEU A 35 0.27 -9.66 7.64
C LEU A 35 1.30 -9.68 6.50
N TRP A 36 2.61 -9.63 6.83
CA TRP A 36 3.68 -9.61 5.83
C TRP A 36 3.59 -10.74 4.79
N GLU A 37 3.20 -11.96 5.21
CA GLU A 37 3.06 -13.10 4.28
C GLU A 37 1.97 -12.90 3.21
N GLN A 38 1.10 -11.91 3.40
CA GLN A 38 0.04 -11.54 2.45
C GLN A 38 0.45 -10.36 1.56
N VAL A 39 1.63 -9.79 1.78
CA VAL A 39 2.17 -8.65 1.03
C VAL A 39 3.23 -9.15 0.06
N HIS A 40 3.09 -8.78 -1.21
CA HIS A 40 4.05 -9.08 -2.26
C HIS A 40 4.63 -7.79 -2.81
N VAL A 41 5.94 -7.60 -2.65
CA VAL A 41 6.67 -6.42 -3.15
C VAL A 41 7.47 -6.83 -4.38
N GLN A 42 7.05 -6.33 -5.55
CA GLN A 42 7.74 -6.52 -6.82
C GLN A 42 8.62 -5.30 -7.08
N GLN A 43 9.91 -5.53 -7.29
CA GLN A 43 10.91 -4.48 -7.42
C GLN A 43 11.48 -4.52 -8.84
N GLU A 44 11.21 -3.47 -9.60
CA GLU A 44 11.74 -3.29 -10.95
C GLU A 44 12.71 -2.09 -10.92
N HIS A 45 13.93 -2.32 -11.37
CA HIS A 45 15.02 -1.34 -11.38
C HIS A 45 15.41 -1.00 -12.82
N ALA A 46 16.10 0.14 -12.99
CA ALA A 46 16.45 0.66 -14.31
C ALA A 46 15.21 0.77 -15.23
N VAL A 47 14.08 1.17 -14.63
CA VAL A 47 12.77 1.18 -15.30
C VAL A 47 12.79 2.20 -16.43
N GLN A 48 12.48 1.74 -17.64
CA GLN A 48 12.22 2.60 -18.78
C GLN A 48 10.74 2.96 -18.83
N TRP A 49 10.42 4.08 -19.48
CA TRP A 49 9.04 4.52 -19.62
C TRP A 49 8.13 3.45 -20.25
N ASN A 50 8.62 2.75 -21.27
CA ASN A 50 7.87 1.71 -21.97
C ASN A 50 7.60 0.47 -21.10
N ASP A 51 8.34 0.28 -20.01
CA ASP A 51 8.14 -0.86 -19.11
C ASP A 51 6.98 -0.60 -18.14
N VAL A 52 6.63 0.66 -17.88
CA VAL A 52 5.64 1.04 -16.86
C VAL A 52 4.27 0.45 -17.19
N GLU A 53 3.82 0.56 -18.44
CA GLU A 53 2.55 -0.01 -18.88
C GLU A 53 2.52 -1.53 -18.68
N LEU A 54 3.57 -2.22 -19.13
CA LEU A 54 3.69 -3.67 -19.00
C LEU A 54 3.66 -4.10 -17.53
N HIS A 55 4.42 -3.42 -16.67
CA HIS A 55 4.43 -3.72 -15.25
C HIS A 55 3.06 -3.49 -14.58
N LEU A 56 2.33 -2.43 -14.95
CA LEU A 56 0.98 -2.22 -14.41
C LEU A 56 0.03 -3.37 -14.82
N LEU A 57 0.09 -3.78 -16.09
CA LEU A 57 -0.75 -4.87 -16.63
C LEU A 57 -0.41 -6.23 -16.02
N GLU A 58 0.86 -6.59 -15.96
CA GLU A 58 1.31 -7.91 -15.48
C GLU A 58 1.18 -8.07 -13.96
N LYS A 59 1.55 -7.01 -13.23
CA LYS A 59 1.75 -7.09 -11.78
C LYS A 59 0.45 -6.76 -11.03
N GLN A 60 -0.47 -6.05 -11.67
CA GLN A 60 -1.77 -5.64 -11.12
C GLN A 60 -1.61 -5.08 -9.68
N PRO A 61 -0.82 -4.02 -9.48
CA PRO A 61 -0.49 -3.54 -8.15
C PRO A 61 -1.66 -2.82 -7.49
N HIS A 62 -1.69 -2.89 -6.16
CA HIS A 62 -2.57 -2.07 -5.31
C HIS A 62 -1.89 -0.73 -4.96
N VAL A 63 -0.56 -0.77 -4.83
CA VAL A 63 0.29 0.39 -4.58
C VAL A 63 1.39 0.44 -5.62
N VAL A 64 1.58 1.59 -6.25
CA VAL A 64 2.75 1.88 -7.09
C VAL A 64 3.65 2.86 -6.34
N HIS A 65 4.91 2.51 -6.14
CA HIS A 65 5.92 3.40 -5.61
C HIS A 65 6.94 3.70 -6.69
N PHE A 66 7.09 4.97 -7.04
CA PHE A 66 8.16 5.43 -7.92
C PHE A 66 9.25 6.09 -7.08
N ALA A 67 10.49 5.63 -7.27
CA ALA A 67 11.69 6.22 -6.68
C ALA A 67 12.64 6.66 -7.81
N GLY A 68 12.94 7.95 -7.88
CA GLY A 68 13.76 8.49 -8.95
C GLY A 68 13.82 10.01 -8.95
N HIS A 69 14.31 10.56 -10.05
CA HIS A 69 14.41 12.00 -10.21
C HIS A 69 13.09 12.61 -10.70
N GLY A 70 12.90 13.88 -10.38
CA GLY A 70 11.83 14.69 -10.93
C GLY A 70 12.33 16.10 -11.27
N GLU A 71 11.65 16.75 -12.19
CA GLU A 71 12.00 18.08 -12.68
C GLU A 71 10.98 19.14 -12.22
N HIS A 72 11.34 20.42 -12.31
CA HIS A 72 10.54 21.54 -11.80
C HIS A 72 9.13 21.65 -12.42
N GLY A 73 8.94 21.14 -13.66
CA GLY A 73 7.63 21.08 -14.32
C GLY A 73 6.74 19.93 -13.82
N GLY A 74 7.23 19.11 -12.89
CA GLY A 74 6.56 17.92 -12.37
C GLY A 74 6.84 16.66 -13.17
N GLU A 75 7.74 16.70 -14.15
CA GLU A 75 8.14 15.53 -14.91
C GLU A 75 8.82 14.51 -14.01
N LEU A 76 8.58 13.22 -14.27
CA LEU A 76 9.35 12.13 -13.66
C LEU A 76 10.37 11.62 -14.66
N VAL A 77 11.58 11.35 -14.19
CA VAL A 77 12.70 10.96 -15.05
C VAL A 77 12.86 9.45 -15.05
N PHE A 78 12.72 8.85 -16.23
CA PHE A 78 12.95 7.43 -16.50
C PHE A 78 14.24 7.21 -17.29
N GLU A 79 14.60 5.95 -17.49
CA GLU A 79 15.66 5.58 -18.43
C GLU A 79 15.14 5.47 -19.87
N ASP A 80 15.94 5.93 -20.83
CA ASP A 80 15.83 5.51 -22.23
C ASP A 80 16.59 4.19 -22.46
N ALA A 81 16.51 3.65 -23.67
CA ALA A 81 17.20 2.39 -24.04
C ALA A 81 18.75 2.46 -23.92
N ALA A 82 19.32 3.67 -23.82
CA ALA A 82 20.75 3.87 -23.58
C ALA A 82 21.09 4.12 -22.09
N GLY A 83 20.10 4.10 -21.20
CA GLY A 83 20.24 4.41 -19.77
C GLY A 83 20.42 5.91 -19.49
N ARG A 84 19.99 6.78 -20.40
CA ARG A 84 20.01 8.24 -20.24
C ARG A 84 18.65 8.73 -19.76
N THR A 85 18.60 9.99 -19.34
CA THR A 85 17.38 10.67 -18.88
C THR A 85 16.30 10.72 -19.95
N HIS A 86 15.10 10.29 -19.59
CA HIS A 86 13.88 10.47 -20.36
C HIS A 86 12.79 11.06 -19.44
N ALA A 87 12.55 12.37 -19.55
CA ALA A 87 11.56 13.08 -18.74
C ALA A 87 10.15 12.83 -19.27
N ILE A 88 9.25 12.43 -18.38
CA ILE A 88 7.86 12.10 -18.70
C ILE A 88 6.93 13.18 -18.15
N ALA A 89 6.21 13.81 -19.08
CA ALA A 89 5.25 14.87 -18.78
C ALA A 89 4.09 14.41 -17.89
N VAL A 90 3.50 15.37 -17.16
CA VAL A 90 2.36 15.13 -16.27
C VAL A 90 1.18 14.46 -16.98
N SER A 91 0.88 14.90 -18.20
CA SER A 91 -0.24 14.36 -18.97
C SER A 91 -0.07 12.88 -19.34
N ALA A 92 1.16 12.41 -19.58
CA ALA A 92 1.41 11.03 -20.00
C ALA A 92 1.09 10.03 -18.88
N LEU A 93 1.61 10.26 -17.68
CA LEU A 93 1.34 9.42 -16.52
C LEU A 93 -0.11 9.54 -16.04
N SER A 94 -0.67 10.75 -16.02
CA SER A 94 -2.10 10.96 -15.72
C SER A 94 -2.99 10.14 -16.67
N ASN A 95 -2.74 10.20 -17.99
CA ASN A 95 -3.48 9.41 -18.97
C ASN A 95 -3.29 7.90 -18.77
N LEU A 96 -2.08 7.44 -18.47
CA LEU A 96 -1.80 6.02 -18.21
C LEU A 96 -2.63 5.49 -17.04
N PHE A 97 -2.63 6.18 -15.90
CA PHE A 97 -3.51 5.83 -14.77
C PHE A 97 -4.99 6.10 -15.06
N GLY A 98 -5.31 6.99 -15.98
CA GLY A 98 -6.67 7.14 -16.53
C GLY A 98 -7.17 5.87 -17.23
N VAL A 99 -6.28 5.08 -17.80
CA VAL A 99 -6.58 3.81 -18.48
C VAL A 99 -6.40 2.60 -17.56
N LEU A 100 -5.30 2.52 -16.81
CA LEU A 100 -4.84 1.32 -16.08
C LEU A 100 -4.91 1.45 -14.55
N ARG A 101 -5.99 2.04 -14.02
CA ARG A 101 -6.19 2.20 -12.56
C ARG A 101 -6.88 1.03 -11.86
N ASP A 102 -7.27 -0.02 -12.57
CA ASP A 102 -8.27 -1.00 -12.09
C ASP A 102 -8.02 -1.49 -10.66
N ASN A 103 -6.78 -1.87 -10.34
CA ASN A 103 -6.38 -2.34 -9.02
C ASN A 103 -5.61 -1.29 -8.20
N VAL A 104 -5.14 -0.21 -8.83
CA VAL A 104 -4.27 0.78 -8.18
C VAL A 104 -5.08 1.72 -7.30
N ARG A 105 -4.85 1.63 -6.00
CA ARG A 105 -5.51 2.49 -5.00
C ARG A 105 -4.59 3.58 -4.48
N CYS A 106 -3.28 3.36 -4.48
CA CYS A 106 -2.31 4.32 -3.99
C CYS A 106 -1.09 4.44 -4.91
N VAL A 107 -0.65 5.68 -5.13
CA VAL A 107 0.59 5.98 -5.85
C VAL A 107 1.48 6.86 -4.98
N VAL A 108 2.75 6.47 -4.81
CA VAL A 108 3.76 7.25 -4.08
C VAL A 108 4.83 7.68 -5.08
N LEU A 109 4.98 8.99 -5.27
CA LEU A 109 5.95 9.59 -6.18
C LEU A 109 7.10 10.20 -5.36
N ASN A 110 8.08 9.37 -5.03
CA ASN A 110 9.28 9.81 -4.31
C ASN A 110 10.31 10.39 -5.28
N ALA A 111 9.99 11.58 -5.78
CA ALA A 111 10.78 12.33 -6.75
C ALA A 111 10.55 13.83 -6.52
N CYS A 112 11.60 14.64 -6.66
CA CYS A 112 11.52 16.10 -6.46
C CYS A 112 10.42 16.72 -7.33
N TRP A 113 9.68 17.69 -6.79
CA TRP A 113 8.65 18.46 -7.50
C TRP A 113 7.50 17.62 -8.12
N SER A 114 7.35 16.36 -7.72
CA SER A 114 6.32 15.44 -8.24
C SER A 114 4.88 15.77 -7.83
N GLU A 115 4.63 16.82 -7.04
CA GLU A 115 3.26 17.21 -6.66
C GLU A 115 2.37 17.51 -7.89
N LEU A 116 2.92 18.15 -8.93
CA LEU A 116 2.16 18.41 -10.16
C LEU A 116 1.74 17.10 -10.84
N GLN A 117 2.63 16.10 -10.88
CA GLN A 117 2.31 14.77 -11.35
C GLN A 117 1.26 14.10 -10.46
N ALA A 118 1.41 14.21 -9.15
CA ALA A 118 0.48 13.64 -8.17
C ALA A 118 -0.95 14.19 -8.38
N ARG A 119 -1.10 15.48 -8.70
CA ARG A 119 -2.39 16.10 -9.01
C ARG A 119 -3.03 15.54 -10.27
N GLY A 120 -2.24 15.27 -11.31
CA GLY A 120 -2.72 14.62 -12.53
C GLY A 120 -3.20 13.19 -12.30
N ILE A 121 -2.45 12.40 -11.53
CA ILE A 121 -2.81 11.01 -11.20
C ILE A 121 -3.99 10.95 -10.21
N GLY A 122 -4.07 11.88 -9.26
CA GLY A 122 -5.10 11.95 -8.23
C GLY A 122 -6.53 12.19 -8.76
N GLN A 123 -6.67 12.52 -10.05
CA GLN A 123 -7.96 12.51 -10.74
C GLN A 123 -8.50 11.09 -10.92
N HIS A 124 -7.63 10.08 -10.94
CA HIS A 124 -7.93 8.71 -11.30
C HIS A 124 -7.72 7.72 -10.15
N VAL A 125 -6.73 7.96 -9.28
CA VAL A 125 -6.35 7.07 -8.17
C VAL A 125 -6.84 7.64 -6.82
N GLU A 126 -7.22 6.78 -5.87
CA GLU A 126 -7.79 7.21 -4.58
C GLU A 126 -6.82 8.06 -3.74
N PHE A 127 -5.56 7.62 -3.66
CA PHE A 127 -4.52 8.28 -2.87
C PHE A 127 -3.27 8.48 -3.71
N VAL A 128 -2.74 9.71 -3.73
CA VAL A 128 -1.46 9.98 -4.40
C VAL A 128 -0.60 10.85 -3.50
N ILE A 129 0.64 10.42 -3.29
CA ILE A 129 1.65 11.19 -2.55
C ILE A 129 2.67 11.72 -3.55
N GLY A 130 2.93 13.03 -3.53
CA GLY A 130 3.99 13.66 -4.31
C GLY A 130 4.79 14.65 -3.47
N MET A 131 5.91 15.14 -4.01
CA MET A 131 6.80 16.07 -3.35
C MET A 131 6.61 17.49 -3.90
N ALA A 132 6.31 18.44 -3.03
CA ALA A 132 6.05 19.85 -3.37
C ALA A 132 7.31 20.65 -3.72
N ALA A 133 8.49 20.08 -3.46
CA ALA A 133 9.79 20.70 -3.63
C ALA A 133 10.90 19.65 -3.79
N SER A 134 12.15 20.10 -3.88
CA SER A 134 13.31 19.24 -3.73
C SER A 134 13.33 18.60 -2.35
N VAL A 135 13.57 17.29 -2.29
CA VAL A 135 13.66 16.50 -1.05
C VAL A 135 15.05 15.85 -0.94
N PRO A 136 15.72 15.93 0.22
CA PRO A 136 16.94 15.16 0.44
C PRO A 136 16.67 13.65 0.36
N ASP A 137 17.57 12.90 -0.28
CA ASP A 137 17.44 11.47 -0.51
C ASP A 137 17.29 10.66 0.81
N ASP A 138 17.95 11.07 1.90
CA ASP A 138 17.76 10.46 3.21
C ASP A 138 16.37 10.73 3.81
N ALA A 139 15.81 11.93 3.60
CA ALA A 139 14.47 12.27 4.04
C ALA A 139 13.41 11.49 3.25
N ALA A 140 13.61 11.33 1.93
CA ALA A 140 12.79 10.48 1.07
C ALA A 140 12.75 9.02 1.54
N ILE A 141 13.90 8.44 1.90
CA ILE A 141 13.99 7.07 2.43
C ILE A 141 13.29 6.95 3.80
N ARG A 142 13.50 7.92 4.71
CA ARG A 142 12.84 7.93 6.03
C ARG A 142 11.31 8.03 5.89
N PHE A 143 10.84 8.88 4.99
CA PHE A 143 9.42 8.99 4.68
C PHE A 143 8.83 7.64 4.26
N ALA A 144 9.45 6.99 3.26
CA ALA A 144 9.03 5.68 2.79
C ALA A 144 9.03 4.64 3.93
N ALA A 145 10.03 4.69 4.82
CA ALA A 145 10.09 3.80 5.97
C ALA A 145 8.87 3.94 6.90
N GLY A 146 8.54 5.15 7.32
CA GLY A 146 7.39 5.42 8.20
C GLY A 146 6.07 5.09 7.53
N PHE A 147 5.92 5.48 6.26
CA PHE A 147 4.73 5.21 5.46
C PHE A 147 4.45 3.70 5.34
N TYR A 148 5.43 2.92 4.88
CA TYR A 148 5.21 1.48 4.67
C TYR A 148 5.14 0.68 5.96
N ARG A 149 5.75 1.15 7.06
CA ARG A 149 5.46 0.59 8.39
C ARG A 149 3.99 0.80 8.73
N GLY A 150 3.45 2.01 8.56
CA GLY A 150 2.03 2.29 8.78
C GLY A 150 1.11 1.38 7.95
N ILE A 151 1.38 1.26 6.65
CA ILE A 151 0.62 0.38 5.75
C ILE A 151 0.70 -1.09 6.21
N GLY A 152 1.89 -1.59 6.53
CA GLY A 152 2.07 -2.98 6.98
C GLY A 152 1.24 -3.30 8.22
N PHE A 153 1.19 -2.37 9.18
CA PHE A 153 0.40 -2.52 10.42
C PHE A 153 -1.10 -2.21 10.26
N GLY A 154 -1.60 -2.13 9.02
CA GLY A 154 -3.03 -1.97 8.75
C GLY A 154 -3.57 -0.59 9.13
N ARG A 155 -2.75 0.45 9.09
CA ARG A 155 -3.18 1.84 9.26
C ARG A 155 -3.84 2.37 7.99
N THR A 156 -4.67 3.40 8.16
CA THR A 156 -5.20 4.17 7.04
C THR A 156 -4.07 4.89 6.30
N VAL A 157 -4.33 5.33 5.06
CA VAL A 157 -3.32 6.05 4.27
C VAL A 157 -2.91 7.36 4.94
N ASP A 158 -3.86 8.06 5.56
CA ASP A 158 -3.60 9.31 6.28
C ASP A 158 -2.70 9.08 7.51
N GLU A 159 -3.01 8.08 8.34
CA GLU A 159 -2.16 7.70 9.47
C GLU A 159 -0.77 7.25 9.02
N ALA A 160 -0.69 6.45 7.96
CA ALA A 160 0.59 6.01 7.39
C ALA A 160 1.40 7.18 6.84
N PHE A 161 0.75 8.13 6.16
CA PHE A 161 1.38 9.35 5.69
C PHE A 161 1.96 10.17 6.84
N ASN A 162 1.18 10.35 7.92
CA ASN A 162 1.63 11.06 9.12
C ASN A 162 2.80 10.34 9.83
N LEU A 163 2.84 9.00 9.82
CA LEU A 163 4.01 8.23 10.29
C LEU A 163 5.24 8.45 9.40
N GLY A 164 5.05 8.58 8.09
CA GLY A 164 6.12 8.98 7.17
C GLY A 164 6.68 10.35 7.51
N LEU A 165 5.83 11.35 7.76
CA LEU A 165 6.24 12.68 8.20
C LEU A 165 6.99 12.65 9.54
N PHE A 166 6.53 11.83 10.49
CA PHE A 166 7.19 11.66 11.77
C PHE A 166 8.62 11.11 11.64
N GLU A 167 8.85 10.14 10.77
CA GLU A 167 10.20 9.57 10.53
C GLU A 167 11.15 10.58 9.85
N ILE A 168 10.63 11.50 9.02
CA ILE A 168 11.44 12.62 8.50
C ILE A 168 11.99 13.46 9.66
N ASP A 169 11.15 13.82 10.64
CA ASP A 169 11.50 14.66 11.79
C ASP A 169 12.39 13.92 12.81
N ALA A 170 12.15 12.64 13.07
CA ALA A 170 12.88 11.84 14.06
C ALA A 170 14.37 11.70 13.71
N GLY A 171 14.72 11.73 12.42
CA GLY A 171 16.11 11.80 11.95
C GLY A 171 16.81 13.14 12.22
N GLY A 172 16.06 14.18 12.60
CA GLY A 172 16.57 15.52 12.90
C GLY A 172 17.09 15.72 14.33
N GLN A 173 16.91 14.76 15.25
CA GLN A 173 17.35 14.87 16.65
C GLN A 173 18.56 13.99 17.03
N ALA A 174 19.13 13.27 16.07
CA ALA A 174 20.42 12.60 16.25
C ALA A 174 21.29 12.80 15.00
N ALA A 175 21.91 13.97 14.89
CA ALA A 175 22.94 14.21 13.89
C ALA A 175 24.15 13.30 14.18
N ALA A 176 24.37 12.30 13.32
CA ALA A 176 25.69 11.68 13.21
C ALA A 176 26.72 12.77 12.82
N PRO A 177 27.93 12.75 13.38
CA PRO A 177 28.95 13.73 13.02
C PRO A 177 29.39 13.50 11.56
N GLY A 178 29.13 14.47 10.67
CA GLY A 178 29.59 14.43 9.28
C GLY A 178 28.56 14.80 8.19
N VAL A 179 27.32 15.13 8.53
CA VAL A 179 26.33 15.61 7.54
C VAL A 179 26.59 17.08 7.25
N ASP A 180 26.87 17.39 5.97
CA ASP A 180 27.00 18.74 5.44
C ASP A 180 25.75 19.56 5.79
N ARG A 181 25.94 20.65 6.54
CA ARG A 181 24.85 21.38 7.20
C ARG A 181 24.24 22.49 6.35
N ASP A 182 24.78 22.72 5.15
CA ASP A 182 24.39 23.83 4.31
C ASP A 182 23.62 23.31 3.09
N PHE A 183 22.33 23.02 3.28
CA PHE A 183 21.41 22.94 2.15
C PHE A 183 21.23 24.35 1.57
N VAL A 184 21.96 24.64 0.50
CA VAL A 184 21.74 25.82 -0.35
C VAL A 184 20.80 25.39 -1.49
N PRO A 185 19.60 25.98 -1.62
CA PRO A 185 18.74 25.73 -2.76
C PRO A 185 19.49 26.06 -4.06
N ALA A 186 19.44 25.17 -5.05
CA ALA A 186 20.20 25.32 -6.30
C ALA A 186 19.83 26.58 -7.11
N ASP A 187 18.69 27.23 -6.81
CA ASP A 187 18.08 28.19 -7.73
C ASP A 187 17.83 29.59 -7.15
N GLY A 188 18.55 29.99 -6.08
CA GLY A 188 18.52 31.39 -5.61
C GLY A 188 17.14 31.92 -5.16
N ALA A 189 16.20 31.03 -4.82
CA ALA A 189 14.93 31.40 -4.20
C ALA A 189 15.19 32.09 -2.85
N PRO A 190 14.44 33.15 -2.49
CA PRO A 190 14.77 33.99 -1.36
C PRO A 190 14.80 33.18 -0.06
N SER A 191 15.83 33.44 0.73
CA SER A 191 15.98 33.02 2.12
C SER A 191 14.90 33.66 3.00
N GLY A 192 13.68 33.13 2.90
CA GLY A 192 12.52 33.57 3.65
C GLY A 192 11.74 32.37 4.19
N GLY A 193 11.90 32.10 5.49
CA GLY A 193 11.12 31.12 6.26
C GLY A 193 11.39 29.67 5.86
N GLY A 194 12.33 29.01 6.55
CA GLY A 194 12.69 27.61 6.28
C GLY A 194 11.46 26.70 6.24
N ARG A 195 11.10 26.21 5.04
CA ARG A 195 10.09 25.16 4.89
C ARG A 195 10.60 23.93 5.64
N SER A 196 9.78 23.38 6.51
CA SER A 196 10.16 22.15 7.20
C SER A 196 10.16 20.99 6.21
N LEU A 197 11.06 20.02 6.36
CA LEU A 197 11.09 18.84 5.49
C LEU A 197 9.74 18.09 5.50
N ARG A 198 8.96 18.21 6.59
CA ARG A 198 7.60 17.66 6.68
C ARG A 198 6.58 18.31 5.74
N ASP A 199 6.87 19.52 5.26
CA ASP A 199 6.00 20.26 4.34
C ASP A 199 6.21 19.85 2.87
N ILE A 200 7.19 18.99 2.60
CA ILE A 200 7.53 18.56 1.23
C ILE A 200 6.59 17.46 0.74
N PRO A 201 6.41 16.31 1.42
CA PRO A 201 5.42 15.32 0.99
C PRO A 201 4.01 15.88 1.08
N ARG A 202 3.19 15.62 0.06
CA ARG A 202 1.79 16.03 -0.01
C ARG A 202 0.93 14.83 -0.36
N LEU A 203 0.00 14.49 0.55
CA LEU A 203 -1.05 13.51 0.30
C LEU A 203 -2.23 14.19 -0.40
N LEU A 204 -2.59 13.68 -1.57
CA LEU A 204 -3.79 14.02 -2.31
C LEU A 204 -4.79 12.87 -2.19
N VAL A 205 -6.01 13.21 -1.78
CA VAL A 205 -7.11 12.25 -1.63
C VAL A 205 -8.19 12.59 -2.66
N ARG A 206 -8.51 11.64 -3.54
CA ARG A 206 -9.57 11.83 -4.52
C ARG A 206 -10.93 11.96 -3.83
N PRO A 207 -11.79 12.91 -4.25
CA PRO A 207 -13.15 12.99 -3.73
C PRO A 207 -13.88 11.64 -3.82
N GLY A 208 -14.51 11.21 -2.73
CA GLY A 208 -15.21 9.93 -2.62
C GLY A 208 -14.33 8.71 -2.31
N ALA A 209 -13.02 8.87 -2.14
CA ALA A 209 -12.16 7.80 -1.64
C ALA A 209 -12.51 7.43 -0.18
N ARG A 210 -12.45 6.14 0.16
CA ARG A 210 -12.65 5.63 1.52
C ARG A 210 -11.38 5.77 2.35
N ALA A 211 -11.06 7.00 2.76
CA ALA A 211 -9.84 7.33 3.52
C ALA A 211 -9.79 6.71 4.92
N ASP A 212 -10.94 6.33 5.47
CA ASP A 212 -11.10 5.68 6.77
C ASP A 212 -10.83 4.16 6.74
N VAL A 213 -10.60 3.58 5.56
CA VAL A 213 -10.34 2.15 5.38
C VAL A 213 -8.87 1.90 5.03
N PRO A 214 -8.15 1.05 5.78
CA PRO A 214 -6.78 0.66 5.45
C PRO A 214 -6.66 0.05 4.04
N LEU A 215 -5.55 0.33 3.34
CA LEU A 215 -5.26 -0.32 2.06
C LEU A 215 -4.98 -1.81 2.23
N LEU A 216 -4.21 -2.15 3.27
CA LEU A 216 -3.97 -3.51 3.70
C LEU A 216 -5.01 -3.89 4.76
N SER A 217 -6.21 -4.23 4.30
CA SER A 217 -7.28 -4.76 5.15
C SER A 217 -7.60 -6.20 4.77
N VAL A 218 -8.25 -6.94 5.69
CA VAL A 218 -8.75 -8.29 5.42
C VAL A 218 -9.65 -8.30 4.18
N ASP A 219 -10.45 -7.27 3.96
CA ASP A 219 -11.37 -7.17 2.83
C ASP A 219 -10.67 -7.17 1.46
N VAL A 220 -9.46 -6.63 1.43
CA VAL A 220 -8.58 -6.60 0.24
C VAL A 220 -7.81 -7.91 0.09
N LEU A 221 -7.55 -8.59 1.21
CA LEU A 221 -6.71 -9.79 1.24
C LEU A 221 -7.48 -11.10 1.03
N ILE A 222 -8.77 -11.13 1.36
CA ILE A 222 -9.61 -12.33 1.21
C ILE A 222 -9.98 -12.57 -0.25
N SER A 223 -9.91 -13.83 -0.65
CA SER A 223 -10.42 -14.34 -1.92
C SER A 223 -11.94 -14.30 -1.99
N ASP A 224 -12.51 -14.41 -3.19
CA ASP A 224 -13.96 -14.58 -3.38
C ASP A 224 -14.52 -15.79 -2.63
N ARG A 225 -13.72 -16.85 -2.51
CA ARG A 225 -14.09 -18.06 -1.78
C ARG A 225 -14.20 -17.80 -0.27
N GLU A 226 -13.20 -17.15 0.31
CA GLU A 226 -13.20 -16.71 1.71
C GLU A 226 -14.33 -15.70 1.99
N ARG A 227 -14.58 -14.78 1.05
CA ARG A 227 -15.69 -13.82 1.13
C ARG A 227 -17.04 -14.55 1.17
N ARG A 228 -17.28 -15.54 0.31
CA ARG A 228 -18.51 -16.35 0.33
C ARG A 228 -18.70 -17.10 1.65
N ILE A 229 -17.61 -17.56 2.29
CA ILE A 229 -17.66 -18.18 3.62
C ILE A 229 -18.11 -17.16 4.67
N LEU A 230 -17.51 -15.97 4.70
CA LEU A 230 -17.88 -14.91 5.63
C LEU A 230 -19.33 -14.45 5.43
N THR A 231 -19.76 -14.28 4.18
CA THR A 231 -21.14 -13.94 3.81
C THR A 231 -22.15 -15.00 4.28
N LEU A 232 -21.82 -16.29 4.13
CA LEU A 232 -22.66 -17.38 4.64
C LEU A 232 -22.73 -17.36 6.18
N LEU A 233 -21.59 -17.19 6.84
CA LEU A 233 -21.52 -17.08 8.31
C LEU A 233 -22.32 -15.88 8.83
N GLU A 234 -22.39 -14.77 8.10
CA GLU A 234 -23.25 -13.65 8.48
C GLU A 234 -24.74 -13.95 8.25
N SER A 235 -25.09 -14.61 7.13
CA SER A 235 -26.49 -14.91 6.77
C SER A 235 -27.20 -15.84 7.76
N ARG A 236 -26.47 -16.72 8.45
CA ARG A 236 -27.04 -17.69 9.40
C ARG A 236 -27.13 -17.17 10.84
N ARG A 237 -27.00 -15.86 11.05
CA ARG A 237 -26.97 -15.27 12.39
C ARG A 237 -28.33 -15.37 13.08
N HIS A 238 -28.38 -16.12 14.18
CA HIS A 238 -29.43 -16.07 15.18
C HIS A 238 -28.83 -15.70 16.55
N GLY A 239 -29.01 -14.44 16.99
CA GLY A 239 -28.52 -13.97 18.29
C GLY A 239 -27.05 -13.49 18.29
N ALA A 240 -26.35 -13.69 19.42
CA ALA A 240 -25.06 -13.06 19.72
C ALA A 240 -23.82 -13.81 19.20
N ARG A 241 -23.95 -15.03 18.69
CA ARG A 241 -22.86 -15.81 18.06
C ARG A 241 -23.42 -16.57 16.87
N THR A 242 -22.80 -16.45 15.70
CA THR A 242 -23.12 -17.31 14.56
C THR A 242 -22.12 -18.46 14.51
N SER A 243 -22.62 -19.69 14.39
CA SER A 243 -21.81 -20.90 14.29
C SER A 243 -22.39 -21.77 13.18
N ILE A 244 -21.55 -22.20 12.24
CA ILE A 244 -21.94 -23.14 11.18
C ILE A 244 -20.95 -24.30 11.19
N GLU A 245 -21.46 -25.53 11.07
CA GLU A 245 -20.61 -26.71 10.90
C GLU A 245 -19.80 -26.58 9.59
N ARG A 246 -18.50 -26.86 9.65
CA ARG A 246 -17.61 -26.75 8.48
C ARG A 246 -18.09 -27.58 7.28
N ASP A 247 -18.67 -28.75 7.54
CA ASP A 247 -19.19 -29.64 6.49
C ASP A 247 -20.50 -29.08 5.88
N GLU A 248 -21.27 -28.28 6.62
CA GLU A 248 -22.40 -27.52 6.08
C GLU A 248 -21.92 -26.37 5.18
N ILE A 249 -20.83 -25.68 5.52
CA ILE A 249 -20.23 -24.65 4.67
C ILE A 249 -19.80 -25.26 3.32
N ALA A 250 -19.12 -26.40 3.36
CA ALA A 250 -18.68 -27.12 2.15
C ALA A 250 -19.87 -27.50 1.25
N ARG A 251 -20.94 -28.06 1.82
CA ARG A 251 -22.17 -28.41 1.08
C ARG A 251 -22.87 -27.19 0.50
N HIS A 252 -23.01 -26.11 1.29
CA HIS A 252 -23.74 -24.92 0.87
C HIS A 252 -23.02 -24.15 -0.25
N LEU A 253 -21.69 -24.08 -0.19
CA LEU A 253 -20.89 -23.36 -1.18
C LEU A 253 -20.47 -24.21 -2.38
N GLY A 254 -20.72 -25.52 -2.35
CA GLY A 254 -20.29 -26.46 -3.38
C GLY A 254 -18.75 -26.59 -3.44
N LEU A 255 -18.08 -26.55 -2.28
CA LEU A 255 -16.62 -26.55 -2.17
C LEU A 255 -16.10 -27.86 -1.59
N PRO A 256 -14.91 -28.35 -2.01
CA PRO A 256 -14.23 -29.44 -1.34
C PRO A 256 -13.94 -29.09 0.13
N ILE A 257 -14.10 -30.06 1.05
CA ILE A 257 -13.94 -29.80 2.49
C ILE A 257 -12.53 -29.33 2.85
N ASP A 258 -11.49 -29.80 2.15
CA ASP A 258 -10.12 -29.38 2.38
C ASP A 258 -9.89 -27.92 1.98
N ALA A 259 -10.58 -27.43 0.94
CA ALA A 259 -10.53 -26.03 0.54
C ALA A 259 -11.18 -25.14 1.63
N VAL A 260 -12.33 -25.55 2.15
CA VAL A 260 -12.99 -24.84 3.26
C VAL A 260 -12.10 -24.86 4.51
N ARG A 261 -11.44 -25.99 4.82
CA ARG A 261 -10.50 -26.08 5.94
C ARG A 261 -9.34 -25.10 5.79
N ALA A 262 -8.76 -25.00 4.60
CA ALA A 262 -7.66 -24.08 4.31
C ALA A 262 -8.09 -22.61 4.45
N ASP A 263 -9.23 -22.24 3.88
CA ASP A 263 -9.76 -20.87 3.93
C ASP A 263 -10.15 -20.44 5.34
N VAL A 264 -10.85 -21.30 6.09
CA VAL A 264 -11.23 -21.01 7.48
C VAL A 264 -9.99 -20.83 8.35
N LYS A 265 -8.97 -21.68 8.15
CA LYS A 265 -7.69 -21.54 8.85
C LYS A 265 -7.04 -20.20 8.52
N ARG A 266 -7.02 -19.81 7.24
CA ARG A 266 -6.43 -18.55 6.79
C ARG A 266 -7.18 -17.33 7.32
N LEU A 267 -8.51 -17.33 7.26
CA LEU A 267 -9.37 -16.29 7.84
C LEU A 267 -9.11 -16.11 9.34
N ALA A 268 -9.04 -17.21 10.09
CA ALA A 268 -8.74 -17.20 11.52
C ALA A 268 -7.32 -16.70 11.84
N GLN A 269 -6.34 -16.95 10.95
CA GLN A 269 -4.98 -16.43 11.08
C GLN A 269 -4.89 -14.93 10.76
N MET A 270 -5.63 -14.46 9.77
CA MET A 270 -5.60 -13.06 9.32
C MET A 270 -6.23 -12.11 10.34
N GLU A 271 -7.38 -12.49 10.90
CA GLU A 271 -8.05 -11.70 11.94
C GLU A 271 -8.73 -12.69 12.90
N PRO A 272 -8.08 -13.07 14.02
CA PRO A 272 -8.66 -13.99 15.00
C PRO A 272 -9.96 -13.48 15.62
N ALA A 273 -10.17 -12.16 15.61
CA ALA A 273 -11.42 -11.53 16.00
C ALA A 273 -12.53 -11.74 14.95
N LEU A 274 -12.21 -12.11 13.71
CA LEU A 274 -13.16 -12.32 12.63
C LEU A 274 -13.75 -13.72 12.65
N VAL A 275 -12.89 -14.75 12.62
CA VAL A 275 -13.29 -16.16 12.52
C VAL A 275 -12.59 -16.98 13.60
N ALA A 276 -13.37 -17.74 14.37
CA ALA A 276 -12.89 -18.73 15.31
C ALA A 276 -13.38 -20.13 14.93
N THR A 277 -12.65 -21.17 15.35
CA THR A 277 -13.09 -22.55 15.17
C THR A 277 -13.25 -23.24 16.51
N ARG A 278 -14.37 -23.93 16.70
CA ARG A 278 -14.66 -24.74 17.89
C ARG A 278 -14.89 -26.18 17.48
N THR A 279 -14.26 -27.11 18.19
CA THR A 279 -14.46 -28.55 17.98
C THR A 279 -15.32 -29.14 19.10
N GLN A 280 -16.28 -29.99 18.75
CA GLN A 280 -17.15 -30.68 19.71
C GLN A 280 -17.25 -32.16 19.35
N ALA A 281 -17.11 -33.05 20.34
CA ALA A 281 -17.36 -34.48 20.18
C ALA A 281 -18.80 -34.82 20.61
N VAL A 282 -19.57 -35.47 19.75
CA VAL A 282 -20.93 -35.94 20.01
C VAL A 282 -21.06 -37.38 19.52
N HIS A 283 -21.40 -38.32 20.42
CA HIS A 283 -21.54 -39.75 20.12
C HIS A 283 -20.35 -40.35 19.34
N GLY A 284 -19.12 -40.02 19.72
CA GLY A 284 -17.90 -40.53 19.08
C GLY A 284 -17.55 -39.89 17.73
N ARG A 285 -18.34 -38.92 17.24
CA ARG A 285 -18.01 -38.11 16.07
C ARG A 285 -17.54 -36.72 16.48
N VAL A 286 -16.57 -36.18 15.74
CA VAL A 286 -15.98 -34.87 15.99
C VAL A 286 -16.48 -33.88 14.95
N TYR A 287 -17.12 -32.81 15.41
CA TYR A 287 -17.67 -31.73 14.60
C TYR A 287 -16.80 -30.49 14.77
N THR A 288 -16.45 -29.82 13.68
CA THR A 288 -15.77 -28.52 13.71
C THR A 288 -16.75 -27.44 13.27
N PHE A 289 -17.01 -26.51 14.17
CA PHE A 289 -17.83 -25.33 13.94
C PHE A 289 -16.95 -24.12 13.65
N VAL A 290 -17.41 -23.28 12.72
CA VAL A 290 -16.80 -22.00 12.37
C VAL A 290 -17.70 -20.91 12.91
N GLU A 291 -17.12 -20.01 13.71
CA GLU A 291 -17.83 -18.96 14.41
C GLU A 291 -17.35 -17.57 13.95
N ILE A 292 -18.28 -16.65 13.69
CA ILE A 292 -17.96 -15.22 13.59
C ILE A 292 -18.23 -14.57 14.94
N THR A 293 -17.27 -13.79 15.45
CA THR A 293 -17.47 -13.04 16.69
C THR A 293 -18.34 -11.79 16.46
N THR A 294 -18.93 -11.25 17.52
CA THR A 294 -19.70 -10.00 17.46
C THR A 294 -18.86 -8.81 16.99
N GLU A 295 -17.58 -8.78 17.39
CA GLU A 295 -16.60 -7.77 16.94
C GLU A 295 -16.28 -7.96 15.45
N GLY A 296 -16.03 -9.20 15.01
CA GLY A 296 -15.84 -9.55 13.61
C GLY A 296 -17.03 -9.16 12.73
N THR A 297 -18.26 -9.36 13.22
CA THR A 297 -19.47 -8.95 12.48
C THR A 297 -19.56 -7.43 12.34
N THR A 298 -19.25 -6.69 13.41
CA THR A 298 -19.29 -5.23 13.41
C THR A 298 -18.21 -4.68 12.47
N ALA A 299 -17.03 -5.30 12.45
CA ALA A 299 -15.97 -5.01 11.50
C ALA A 299 -16.41 -5.26 10.05
N LEU A 300 -16.99 -6.42 9.74
CA LEU A 300 -17.49 -6.76 8.39
C LEU A 300 -18.55 -5.77 7.90
N ARG A 301 -19.50 -5.38 8.75
CA ARG A 301 -20.58 -4.45 8.39
C ARG A 301 -20.07 -3.03 8.16
N ARG A 302 -19.21 -2.50 9.03
CA ARG A 302 -18.56 -1.20 8.80
C ARG A 302 -17.75 -1.18 7.51
N ARG A 303 -17.16 -2.32 7.14
CA ARG A 303 -16.34 -2.49 5.94
C ARG A 303 -17.16 -2.80 4.67
N GLY A 304 -18.49 -2.94 4.77
CA GLY A 304 -19.38 -3.23 3.63
C GLY A 304 -19.25 -4.64 3.07
N LEU A 305 -18.72 -5.57 3.86
CA LEU A 305 -18.63 -7.00 3.53
C LEU A 305 -19.86 -7.81 3.97
N GLY A 306 -20.76 -7.19 4.72
CA GLY A 306 -22.04 -7.78 5.09
C GLY A 306 -23.15 -7.45 4.11
N PHE A 307 -24.16 -8.32 4.04
CA PHE A 307 -25.38 -8.04 3.28
C PHE A 307 -25.96 -6.68 3.69
N ALA A 308 -26.35 -5.89 2.68
CA ALA A 308 -27.25 -4.76 2.84
C ALA A 308 -28.59 -5.23 3.42
#